data_AF-A0A3A6TZY5-F1
#
_entry.id   AF-A0A3A6TZY5-F1
#
_cell.length_a   1.000
_cell.length_b   1.000
_cell.length_c   1.000
_cell.angle_alpha   90.00
_cell.angle_beta   90.00
_cell.angle_gamma   90.00
#
_symmetry.space_group_name_H-M   'P 1'
#
loop_
_entity.id
_entity.type
_entity.pdbx_description
1 polymer ?
#
loop_
_entity_poly.entity_id
_entity_poly.type
_entity_poly.pdbx_seq_one_letter_code
_entity_poly.pdbx_strand_id
1 'polypeptide(L)'
;MKLKQQGFTLIELVVVIIILGILAVTAAPKFINFQGDARESALQGLKGGIQGANSILYSKAAFSGNPHEATTVELDNGVDVILIAGYMRATKASLEAGMDSKFDVLADPQLRTGDWIIDTTAATNDAAGKAKIYAHGSKDTCSLTYTEATATTSPDYTFDTSGC
;
A
#
# COMPACT_ATOMS: atom_id res chain seq x y z
N MET A 1 58.43 22.04 -3.71
CA MET A 1 58.63 20.76 -2.99
C MET A 1 57.86 19.68 -3.75
N LYS A 2 58.53 18.71 -4.39
CA LYS A 2 57.85 17.64 -5.14
C LYS A 2 57.31 16.60 -4.14
N LEU A 3 56.00 16.44 -4.07
CA LEU A 3 55.39 15.34 -3.32
C LEU A 3 55.75 14.02 -4.00
N LYS A 4 56.37 13.12 -3.24
CA LYS A 4 56.79 11.79 -3.70
C LYS A 4 55.55 10.91 -3.75
N GLN A 5 55.16 10.46 -4.94
CA GLN A 5 54.01 9.58 -5.11
C GLN A 5 54.35 8.20 -4.50
N GLN A 6 53.73 7.86 -3.38
CA GLN A 6 53.82 6.55 -2.78
C GLN A 6 52.96 5.60 -3.61
N GLY A 7 53.57 4.59 -4.22
CA GLY A 7 52.85 3.52 -4.91
C GLY A 7 52.13 2.63 -3.91
N PHE A 8 50.98 2.09 -4.32
CA PHE A 8 50.21 1.12 -3.54
C PHE A 8 50.98 -0.20 -3.42
N THR A 9 51.04 -0.79 -2.24
CA THR A 9 51.71 -2.07 -2.02
C THR A 9 50.83 -3.23 -2.49
N LEU A 10 51.45 -4.35 -2.89
CA LEU A 10 50.69 -5.56 -3.28
C LEU A 10 49.85 -6.09 -2.12
N ILE A 11 50.33 -5.95 -0.88
CA ILE A 11 49.58 -6.41 0.30
C ILE A 11 48.35 -5.54 0.57
N GLU A 12 48.42 -4.22 0.36
CA GLU A 12 47.23 -3.36 0.47
C GLU A 12 46.16 -3.78 -0.54
N LEU A 13 46.54 -4.12 -1.77
CA LEU A 13 45.59 -4.55 -2.79
C LEU A 13 44.92 -5.89 -2.42
N VAL A 14 45.70 -6.85 -1.90
CA VAL A 14 45.20 -8.14 -1.44
C VAL A 14 44.26 -7.98 -0.23
N VAL A 15 44.61 -7.14 0.74
CA VAL A 15 43.75 -6.90 1.92
C VAL A 15 42.43 -6.25 1.50
N VAL A 16 42.44 -5.31 0.56
CA VAL A 16 41.22 -4.66 0.06
C VAL A 16 40.26 -5.65 -0.58
N ILE A 17 40.74 -6.54 -1.47
CA ILE A 17 39.86 -7.54 -2.12
C ILE A 17 39.31 -8.56 -1.11
N ILE A 18 40.08 -8.91 -0.08
CA ILE A 18 39.62 -9.80 1.00
C ILE A 18 38.50 -9.12 1.79
N ILE A 19 38.67 -7.85 2.18
CA ILE A 19 37.65 -7.09 2.90
C ILE A 19 36.40 -6.94 2.05
N LEU A 20 36.53 -6.58 0.76
CA LEU A 20 35.40 -6.49 -0.17
C LEU A 20 34.70 -7.84 -0.34
N GLY A 21 35.44 -8.95 -0.37
CA GLY A 21 34.87 -10.30 -0.43
C GLY A 21 33.99 -10.63 0.79
N ILE A 22 34.45 -10.31 2.00
CA ILE A 22 33.68 -10.53 3.24
C ILE A 22 32.42 -9.65 3.27
N LEU A 23 32.54 -8.38 2.89
CA LEU A 23 31.41 -7.45 2.82
C LEU A 23 30.37 -7.87 1.78
N ALA A 24 30.81 -8.37 0.62
CA ALA A 24 29.90 -8.83 -0.44
C ALA A 24 29.05 -10.03 0.00
N VAL A 25 29.66 -11.04 0.64
CA VAL A 25 28.94 -12.25 1.09
C VAL A 25 27.93 -11.95 2.20
N THR A 26 28.22 -10.99 3.08
CA THR A 26 27.32 -10.62 4.17
C THR A 26 26.20 -9.67 3.74
N ALA A 27 26.44 -8.83 2.73
CA ALA A 27 25.45 -7.89 2.22
C ALA A 27 24.48 -8.52 1.21
N ALA A 28 24.95 -9.43 0.35
CA ALA A 28 24.15 -10.00 -0.74
C ALA A 28 22.81 -10.65 -0.29
N PRO A 29 22.73 -11.41 0.83
CA PRO A 29 21.48 -12.02 1.26
C PRO A 29 20.41 -10.99 1.65
N LYS A 30 20.81 -9.86 2.25
CA LYS A 30 19.88 -8.78 2.60
C LYS A 30 19.37 -8.03 1.36
N PHE A 31 20.22 -7.87 0.35
CA PHE A 31 19.85 -7.19 -0.91
C PHE A 31 18.77 -7.91 -1.71
N ILE A 32 18.64 -9.23 -1.58
CA ILE A 32 17.68 -10.03 -2.36
C ILE A 32 16.23 -9.80 -1.89
N ASN A 33 15.99 -9.52 -0.61
CA ASN A 33 14.63 -9.41 -0.05
C ASN A 33 14.12 -7.98 0.17
N PHE A 34 14.95 -6.94 -0.05
CA PHE A 34 14.54 -5.56 0.23
C PHE A 34 13.29 -5.08 -0.51
N GLN A 35 13.04 -5.59 -1.72
CA GLN A 35 11.85 -5.21 -2.49
C GLN A 35 10.56 -5.79 -1.90
N GLY A 36 10.63 -7.03 -1.38
CA GLY A 36 9.50 -7.68 -0.71
C GLY A 36 9.15 -6.96 0.59
N ASP A 37 10.16 -6.76 1.44
CA ASP A 37 10.02 -6.04 2.72
C ASP A 37 9.49 -4.61 2.52
N ALA A 38 9.94 -3.92 1.47
CA ALA A 38 9.47 -2.58 1.13
C ALA A 38 7.99 -2.58 0.72
N ARG A 39 7.55 -3.53 -0.09
CA ARG A 39 6.15 -3.67 -0.52
C ARG A 39 5.23 -4.02 0.65
N GLU A 40 5.66 -4.93 1.51
CA GLU A 40 4.93 -5.27 2.73
C GLU A 40 4.76 -4.03 3.62
N SER A 41 5.84 -3.30 3.88
CA SER A 41 5.82 -2.08 4.68
C SER A 41 4.92 -1.01 4.07
N ALA A 42 4.94 -0.85 2.74
CA ALA A 42 4.08 0.09 2.02
C ALA A 42 2.59 -0.29 2.17
N LEU A 43 2.24 -1.57 2.01
CA LEU A 43 0.88 -2.06 2.21
C LEU A 43 0.40 -1.91 3.66
N GLN A 44 1.28 -2.09 4.64
CA GLN A 44 1.00 -1.79 6.05
C GLN A 44 0.71 -0.30 6.27
N GLY A 45 1.49 0.59 5.66
CA GLY A 45 1.24 2.02 5.66
C GLY A 45 -0.12 2.38 5.03
N LEU A 46 -0.43 1.77 3.89
CA LEU A 46 -1.71 1.96 3.20
C LEU A 46 -2.90 1.56 4.07
N LYS A 47 -2.83 0.40 4.75
CA LYS A 47 -3.87 -0.02 5.71
C LYS A 47 -4.08 1.01 6.81
N GLY A 48 -2.99 1.52 7.40
CA GLY A 48 -3.07 2.57 8.42
C GLY A 48 -3.77 3.82 7.90
N GLY A 49 -3.48 4.20 6.65
CA GLY A 49 -4.15 5.29 5.95
C GLY A 49 -5.66 5.06 5.80
N ILE A 50 -6.08 3.88 5.31
CA ILE A 50 -7.50 3.53 5.16
C ILE A 50 -8.21 3.55 6.52
N GLN A 51 -7.59 2.97 7.56
CA GLN A 51 -8.15 2.96 8.91
C GLN A 51 -8.32 4.37 9.48
N GLY A 52 -7.32 5.24 9.28
CA GLY A 52 -7.39 6.64 9.65
C GLY A 52 -8.52 7.37 8.95
N ALA A 53 -8.59 7.29 7.62
CA ALA A 53 -9.65 7.90 6.82
C ALA A 53 -11.04 7.43 7.26
N ASN A 54 -11.20 6.11 7.47
CA ASN A 54 -12.43 5.51 7.96
C ASN A 54 -12.86 6.01 9.35
N SER A 55 -11.93 6.27 10.27
CA SER A 55 -12.26 6.83 11.59
C SER A 55 -12.81 8.26 11.53
N ILE A 56 -12.27 9.07 10.61
CA ILE A 56 -12.69 10.46 10.39
C ILE A 56 -14.07 10.48 9.72
N LEU A 57 -14.23 9.69 8.65
CA LEU A 57 -15.49 9.58 7.92
C LEU A 57 -16.61 9.02 8.79
N TYR A 58 -16.33 8.03 9.65
CA TYR A 58 -17.29 7.50 10.59
C TYR A 58 -17.79 8.56 11.56
N SER A 59 -16.88 9.38 12.07
CA SER A 59 -17.24 10.50 12.95
C SER A 59 -18.14 11.51 12.23
N LYS A 60 -17.80 11.86 10.97
CA LYS A 60 -18.61 12.76 10.14
C LYS A 60 -19.99 12.18 9.82
N ALA A 61 -20.08 10.90 9.51
CA ALA A 61 -21.33 10.19 9.27
C ALA A 61 -22.20 10.11 10.55
N ALA A 62 -21.60 9.88 11.71
CA ALA A 62 -22.31 9.85 12.99
C ALA A 62 -22.95 11.22 13.31
N PHE A 63 -22.26 12.33 13.03
CA PHE A 63 -22.85 13.67 13.18
C PHE A 63 -24.00 13.95 12.21
N SER A 64 -24.01 13.30 11.04
CA SER A 64 -25.09 13.43 10.05
C SER A 64 -26.36 12.64 10.38
N GLY A 65 -26.35 11.84 11.47
CA GLY A 65 -27.53 11.17 12.03
C GLY A 65 -27.87 9.80 11.43
N ASN A 66 -27.24 9.39 10.32
CA ASN A 66 -27.48 8.09 9.67
C ASN A 66 -26.18 7.31 9.42
N PRO A 67 -25.43 6.91 10.47
CA PRO A 67 -24.15 6.25 10.29
C PRO A 67 -24.25 4.80 9.80
N HIS A 68 -25.43 4.20 9.69
CA HIS A 68 -25.57 2.77 9.34
C HIS A 68 -26.04 2.51 7.91
N GLU A 69 -26.41 3.57 7.18
CA GLU A 69 -26.93 3.49 5.81
C GLU A 69 -25.86 3.86 4.78
N ALA A 70 -26.10 3.48 3.53
CA ALA A 70 -25.33 4.00 2.41
C ALA A 70 -25.60 5.50 2.26
N THR A 71 -24.58 6.32 2.42
CA THR A 71 -24.70 7.79 2.37
C THR A 71 -23.51 8.39 1.65
N THR A 72 -23.67 9.60 1.14
CA THR A 72 -22.56 10.37 0.56
C THR A 72 -22.20 11.49 1.52
N VAL A 73 -20.91 11.64 1.79
CA VAL A 73 -20.39 12.69 2.65
C VAL A 73 -19.41 13.53 1.84
N GLU A 74 -19.71 14.83 1.73
CA GLU A 74 -18.80 15.82 1.15
C GLU A 74 -17.66 16.09 2.13
N LEU A 75 -16.41 15.99 1.69
CA LEU A 75 -15.23 16.40 2.44
C LEU A 75 -15.00 17.92 2.30
N ASP A 76 -14.20 18.51 3.18
CA ASP A 76 -13.94 19.97 3.20
C ASP A 76 -13.30 20.50 1.89
N ASN A 77 -12.73 19.61 1.07
CA ASN A 77 -12.18 19.91 -0.25
C ASN A 77 -13.23 19.85 -1.38
N GLY A 78 -14.52 19.67 -1.06
CA GLY A 78 -15.63 19.57 -2.01
C GLY A 78 -15.71 18.23 -2.74
N VAL A 79 -15.01 17.19 -2.25
CA VAL A 79 -15.04 15.84 -2.83
C VAL A 79 -16.03 14.96 -2.09
N ASP A 80 -16.91 14.31 -2.84
CA ASP A 80 -17.89 13.37 -2.31
C ASP A 80 -17.29 11.97 -2.11
N VAL A 81 -17.48 11.42 -0.91
CA VAL A 81 -17.12 10.05 -0.57
C VAL A 81 -18.39 9.24 -0.32
N ILE A 82 -18.55 8.14 -1.05
CA ILE A 82 -19.64 7.19 -0.83
C ILE A 82 -19.25 6.29 0.35
N LEU A 83 -20.08 6.32 1.38
CA LEU A 83 -19.94 5.54 2.60
C LEU A 83 -21.00 4.44 2.70
N ILE A 84 -20.66 3.37 3.39
CA ILE A 84 -21.58 2.35 3.88
C ILE A 84 -21.29 2.13 5.37
N ALA A 85 -22.33 2.19 6.20
CA ALA A 85 -22.20 2.13 7.64
C ALA A 85 -21.14 3.10 8.23
N GLY A 86 -21.03 4.30 7.64
CA GLY A 86 -20.12 5.36 8.09
C GLY A 86 -18.66 5.17 7.64
N TYR A 87 -18.36 4.10 6.92
CA TYR A 87 -17.02 3.80 6.41
C TYR A 87 -17.00 3.87 4.88
N MET A 88 -15.83 4.08 4.28
CA MET A 88 -15.68 4.09 2.82
C MET A 88 -16.24 2.80 2.21
N ARG A 89 -16.96 2.93 1.11
CA ARG A 89 -17.34 1.77 0.30
C ARG A 89 -16.09 1.14 -0.34
N ALA A 90 -16.07 -0.17 -0.55
CA ALA A 90 -14.95 -0.86 -1.21
C ALA A 90 -14.94 -0.64 -2.74
N THR A 91 -15.07 0.61 -3.18
CA THR A 91 -15.01 1.01 -4.58
C THR A 91 -13.78 1.86 -4.82
N LYS A 92 -13.28 1.85 -6.06
CA LYS A 92 -12.20 2.73 -6.50
C LYS A 92 -12.51 4.19 -6.17
N ALA A 93 -13.70 4.66 -6.55
CA ALA A 93 -14.09 6.06 -6.36
C ALA A 93 -14.08 6.48 -4.88
N SER A 94 -14.67 5.67 -3.98
CA SER A 94 -14.68 5.97 -2.54
C SER A 94 -13.29 5.98 -1.92
N LEU A 95 -12.45 5.00 -2.29
CA LEU A 95 -11.09 4.91 -1.76
C LEU A 95 -10.19 6.02 -2.31
N GLU A 96 -10.29 6.37 -3.59
CA GLU A 96 -9.56 7.50 -4.17
C GLU A 96 -9.97 8.83 -3.52
N ALA A 97 -11.27 9.03 -3.30
CA ALA A 97 -11.82 10.23 -2.68
C ALA A 97 -11.44 10.34 -1.19
N GLY A 98 -11.60 9.27 -0.42
CA GLY A 98 -11.36 9.28 1.03
C GLY A 98 -9.89 9.20 1.42
N MET A 99 -9.01 8.69 0.55
CA MET A 99 -7.57 8.62 0.80
C MET A 99 -6.76 9.71 0.10
N ASP A 100 -7.39 10.49 -0.78
CA ASP A 100 -6.69 11.42 -1.69
C ASP A 100 -5.52 10.72 -2.43
N SER A 101 -5.79 9.53 -2.96
CA SER A 101 -4.80 8.70 -3.66
C SER A 101 -5.39 8.16 -4.96
N LYS A 102 -4.53 7.74 -5.90
CA LYS A 102 -4.94 7.17 -7.18
C LYS A 102 -4.66 5.67 -7.21
N PHE A 103 -5.61 4.92 -7.72
CA PHE A 103 -5.51 3.48 -7.92
C PHE A 103 -5.69 3.15 -9.39
N ASP A 104 -4.87 2.25 -9.91
CA ASP A 104 -5.06 1.67 -11.24
C ASP A 104 -5.88 0.39 -11.15
N VAL A 105 -6.73 0.11 -12.13
CA VAL A 105 -7.59 -1.08 -12.07
C VAL A 105 -6.82 -2.31 -12.54
N LEU A 106 -6.90 -3.41 -11.78
CA LEU A 106 -6.19 -4.66 -12.11
C LEU A 106 -6.54 -5.19 -13.50
N ALA A 107 -7.80 -5.08 -13.93
CA ALA A 107 -8.27 -5.60 -15.22
C ALA A 107 -7.60 -4.95 -16.45
N ASP A 108 -6.93 -3.80 -16.31
CA ASP A 108 -6.26 -3.10 -17.40
C ASP A 108 -4.72 -3.12 -17.22
N PRO A 109 -3.99 -4.01 -17.90
CA PRO A 109 -2.53 -4.09 -17.81
C PRO A 109 -1.79 -2.85 -18.29
N GLN A 110 -2.39 -2.05 -19.18
CA GLN A 110 -1.75 -0.84 -19.73
C GLN A 110 -1.82 0.33 -18.76
N LEU A 111 -2.79 0.30 -17.83
CA LEU A 111 -2.98 1.35 -16.85
C LEU A 111 -2.23 1.14 -15.54
N ARG A 112 -1.65 -0.04 -15.27
CA ARG A 112 -0.89 -0.34 -14.02
C ARG A 112 0.44 0.41 -13.93
N THR A 113 0.41 1.73 -13.90
CA THR A 113 1.60 2.61 -13.95
C THR A 113 1.82 3.37 -12.65
N GLY A 114 0.79 3.52 -11.84
CA GLY A 114 0.81 4.06 -10.49
C GLY A 114 1.24 3.03 -9.44
N ASP A 115 1.46 3.56 -8.24
CA ASP A 115 2.00 2.80 -7.11
C ASP A 115 1.03 1.75 -6.57
N TRP A 116 -0.28 1.99 -6.72
CA TRP A 116 -1.33 1.15 -6.18
C TRP A 116 -2.25 0.62 -7.27
N ILE A 117 -2.45 -0.69 -7.25
CA ILE A 117 -3.36 -1.37 -8.17
C ILE A 117 -4.52 -1.92 -7.33
N ILE A 118 -5.75 -1.66 -7.76
CA ILE A 118 -6.97 -2.12 -7.11
C ILE A 118 -7.72 -3.11 -7.98
N ASP A 119 -8.13 -4.21 -7.37
CA ASP A 119 -9.11 -5.14 -7.90
C ASP A 119 -10.41 -4.98 -7.12
N THR A 120 -11.41 -4.42 -7.80
CA THR A 120 -12.78 -4.25 -7.30
C THR A 120 -13.75 -5.20 -7.99
N THR A 121 -13.29 -6.30 -8.61
CA THR A 121 -14.19 -7.26 -9.28
C THR A 121 -15.17 -7.95 -8.33
N ALA A 122 -14.96 -7.84 -7.01
CA ALA A 122 -15.93 -8.21 -5.97
C ALA A 122 -16.87 -7.06 -5.53
N ALA A 123 -16.79 -5.86 -6.12
CA ALA A 123 -17.55 -4.66 -5.75
C ALA A 123 -18.57 -4.24 -6.82
N THR A 124 -19.18 -5.19 -7.53
CA THR A 124 -20.37 -4.89 -8.34
C THR A 124 -21.57 -4.72 -7.42
N ASN A 125 -21.74 -3.49 -6.96
CA ASN A 125 -22.95 -2.83 -6.44
C ASN A 125 -23.82 -3.44 -5.33
N ASP A 126 -23.79 -4.73 -4.95
CA ASP A 126 -24.72 -5.23 -3.90
C ASP A 126 -24.31 -6.52 -3.15
N ALA A 127 -23.05 -6.98 -3.23
CA ALA A 127 -22.58 -8.11 -2.44
C ALA A 127 -21.31 -7.71 -1.67
N ALA A 128 -21.45 -7.40 -0.37
CA ALA A 128 -20.40 -7.03 0.60
C ALA A 128 -19.02 -6.79 -0.05
N GLY A 129 -18.87 -5.58 -0.58
CA GLY A 129 -17.79 -5.15 -1.46
C GLY A 129 -16.43 -5.38 -0.83
N LYS A 130 -15.60 -6.13 -1.56
CA LYS A 130 -14.18 -6.27 -1.25
C LYS A 130 -13.37 -5.53 -2.30
N ALA A 131 -12.36 -4.81 -1.84
CA ALA A 131 -11.33 -4.22 -2.66
C ALA A 131 -10.00 -4.87 -2.30
N LYS A 132 -9.35 -5.50 -3.27
CA LYS A 132 -8.02 -6.06 -3.09
C LYS A 132 -7.01 -5.11 -3.70
N ILE A 133 -6.04 -4.67 -2.91
CA ILE A 133 -5.08 -3.64 -3.28
C ILE A 133 -3.67 -4.24 -3.26
N TYR A 134 -2.88 -3.88 -4.27
CA TYR A 134 -1.54 -4.36 -4.51
C TYR A 134 -0.60 -3.18 -4.68
N ALA A 135 0.64 -3.33 -4.23
CA ALA A 135 1.71 -2.44 -4.64
C ALA A 135 2.11 -2.77 -6.10
N HIS A 136 2.61 -1.78 -6.83
CA HIS A 136 3.10 -1.98 -8.18
C HIS A 136 4.19 -3.09 -8.25
N GLY A 137 4.04 -3.99 -9.21
CA GLY A 137 4.98 -5.11 -9.42
C GLY A 137 4.90 -6.24 -8.38
N SER A 138 3.91 -6.21 -7.48
CA SER A 138 3.61 -7.31 -6.55
C SER A 138 2.99 -8.52 -7.26
N LYS A 139 3.19 -9.70 -6.68
CA LYS A 139 2.42 -10.91 -7.04
C LYS A 139 1.00 -10.84 -6.46
N ASP A 140 0.09 -11.67 -6.96
CA ASP A 140 -1.31 -11.74 -6.52
C ASP A 140 -1.50 -12.10 -5.03
N THR A 141 -0.45 -12.61 -4.39
CA THR A 141 -0.38 -13.00 -2.98
C THR A 141 0.39 -11.99 -2.11
N CYS A 142 0.69 -10.79 -2.62
CA CYS A 142 1.20 -9.65 -1.86
C CYS A 142 0.18 -8.52 -1.92
N SER A 143 -0.78 -8.53 -1.00
CA SER A 143 -1.98 -7.69 -1.13
C SER A 143 -2.65 -7.36 0.21
N LEU A 144 -3.37 -6.23 0.21
CA LEU A 144 -4.29 -5.82 1.26
C LEU A 144 -5.72 -6.03 0.75
N THR A 145 -6.52 -6.81 1.46
CA THR A 145 -7.96 -6.92 1.19
C THR A 145 -8.72 -6.06 2.18
N TYR A 146 -9.37 -5.02 1.66
CA TYR A 146 -10.35 -4.22 2.38
C TYR A 146 -11.74 -4.83 2.17
N THR A 147 -12.38 -5.25 3.26
CA THR A 147 -13.79 -5.66 3.25
C THR A 147 -14.60 -4.54 3.88
N GLU A 148 -15.55 -3.99 3.12
CA GLU A 148 -16.37 -2.90 3.60
C GLU A 148 -17.21 -3.28 4.82
N ALA A 149 -17.63 -2.25 5.56
CA ALA A 149 -18.52 -2.41 6.68
C ALA A 149 -19.92 -2.85 6.21
N THR A 150 -20.64 -3.53 7.09
CA THR A 150 -22.09 -3.72 6.94
C THR A 150 -22.80 -2.88 7.98
N ALA A 151 -24.13 -2.77 7.92
CA ALA A 151 -24.93 -2.05 8.91
C ALA A 151 -24.62 -2.47 10.37
N THR A 152 -24.15 -3.70 10.59
CA THR A 152 -23.89 -4.28 11.91
C THR A 152 -22.42 -4.63 12.17
N THR A 153 -21.53 -4.55 11.18
CA THR A 153 -20.13 -4.95 11.32
C THR A 153 -19.18 -3.86 10.82
N SER A 154 -18.16 -3.55 11.61
CA SER A 154 -17.05 -2.71 11.19
C SER A 154 -16.28 -3.33 10.02
N PRO A 155 -15.53 -2.50 9.25
CA PRO A 155 -14.76 -3.00 8.11
C PRO A 155 -13.57 -3.85 8.56
N ASP A 156 -13.17 -4.80 7.71
CA ASP A 156 -12.08 -5.73 7.96
C ASP A 156 -10.90 -5.51 7.00
N TYR A 157 -9.69 -5.78 7.48
CA TYR A 157 -8.43 -5.47 6.79
C TYR A 157 -7.45 -6.63 6.88
N THR A 158 -7.45 -7.48 5.86
CA THR A 158 -6.63 -8.70 5.83
C THR A 158 -5.43 -8.53 4.90
N PHE A 159 -4.28 -9.06 5.31
CA PHE A 159 -3.06 -9.10 4.50
C PHE A 159 -2.77 -10.51 4.03
N ASP A 160 -2.29 -10.60 2.80
CA ASP A 160 -1.54 -11.75 2.31
C ASP A 160 -0.14 -11.24 1.94
N THR A 161 0.88 -11.75 2.63
CA THR A 161 2.29 -11.40 2.42
C THR A 161 3.08 -12.54 1.77
N SER A 162 2.44 -13.66 1.43
CA SER A 162 3.13 -14.85 0.92
C SER A 162 3.77 -14.65 -0.46
N GLY A 163 3.40 -13.58 -1.18
CA GLY A 163 3.97 -13.17 -2.46
C GLY A 163 4.82 -11.91 -2.45
N CYS A 164 5.04 -11.32 -1.27
CA CYS A 164 6.00 -10.24 -1.10
C CYS A 164 7.40 -10.89 -1.04
#